data_AF-A0A369ZGU2-F1
#
_entry.id   AF-A0A369ZGU2-F1
#
_cell.length_a   1.000
_cell.length_b   1.000
_cell.length_c   1.000
_cell.angle_alpha   90.00
_cell.angle_beta   90.00
_cell.angle_gamma   90.00
#
_symmetry.space_group_name_H-M   'P 1'
#
loop_
_entity.id
_entity.type
_entity.pdbx_description
1 polymer ?
#
loop_
_entity_poly.entity_id
_entity_poly.type
_entity_poly.pdbx_seq_one_letter_code
_entity_poly.pdbx_strand_id
1 'polypeptide(L)'
;MQVLRLGKLQNKVGKEISDGHAFSKHVIKQGEFKNVNVSTRENFEKHIEHVINNYTSFKELSNGRSAYWHEASGTVVIRNPKVKDGGTAFQPKDGRKYFDEKLK
;
A
#
# COMPACT_ATOMS: atom_id res chain seq x y z
N MET A 1 12.24 -26.92 -10.36
CA MET A 1 10.82 -26.51 -10.31
C MET A 1 10.77 -24.99 -10.38
N GLN A 2 10.48 -24.47 -11.56
CA GLN A 2 10.36 -23.05 -11.83
C GLN A 2 8.93 -22.66 -11.46
N VAL A 3 8.75 -21.97 -10.33
CA VAL A 3 7.43 -21.44 -9.98
C VAL A 3 7.06 -20.36 -11.00
N LEU A 4 6.02 -20.65 -11.76
CA LEU A 4 5.42 -19.78 -12.76
C LEU A 4 5.12 -18.41 -12.12
N ARG A 5 5.89 -17.38 -12.50
CA ARG A 5 5.46 -15.99 -12.36
C ARG A 5 4.24 -15.82 -13.27
N LEU A 6 3.05 -15.90 -12.69
CA LEU A 6 1.79 -15.55 -13.36
C LEU A 6 1.85 -14.08 -13.77
N GLY A 7 2.20 -13.84 -15.04
CA GLY A 7 2.06 -12.54 -15.66
C GLY A 7 0.60 -12.10 -15.71
N LYS A 8 0.39 -10.81 -15.49
CA LYS A 8 -0.78 -10.03 -15.96
C LYS A 8 -2.16 -10.28 -15.32
N LEU A 9 -2.28 -10.39 -13.98
CA LEU A 9 -3.61 -10.48 -13.33
C LEU A 9 -3.81 -9.87 -11.93
N GLN A 10 -2.97 -8.94 -11.45
CA GLN A 10 -3.06 -8.47 -10.04
C GLN A 10 -3.18 -6.94 -9.81
N ASN A 11 -3.34 -6.10 -10.85
CA ASN A 11 -3.41 -4.63 -10.69
C ASN A 11 -4.71 -4.07 -10.04
N LYS A 12 -5.48 -4.90 -9.33
CA LYS A 12 -6.75 -4.46 -8.75
C LYS A 12 -6.55 -3.66 -7.47
N VAL A 13 -5.57 -4.00 -6.66
CA VAL A 13 -5.43 -3.40 -5.33
C VAL A 13 -4.94 -1.96 -5.42
N GLY A 14 -3.89 -1.72 -6.21
CA GLY A 14 -3.36 -0.37 -6.45
C GLY A 14 -4.43 0.53 -7.03
N LYS A 15 -5.21 0.03 -8.00
CA LYS A 15 -6.29 0.81 -8.62
C LYS A 15 -7.44 1.11 -7.65
N GLU A 16 -7.91 0.11 -6.90
CA GLU A 16 -8.98 0.31 -5.90
C GLU A 16 -8.60 1.37 -4.86
N ILE A 17 -7.38 1.28 -4.32
CA ILE A 17 -6.89 2.21 -3.29
C ILE A 17 -6.59 3.60 -3.87
N SER A 18 -6.03 3.68 -5.08
CA SER A 18 -5.69 4.95 -5.72
C SER A 18 -6.93 5.73 -6.20
N ASP A 19 -7.97 5.02 -6.64
CA ASP A 19 -9.29 5.57 -6.97
C ASP A 19 -10.07 5.99 -5.71
N GLY A 20 -9.75 5.39 -4.55
CA GLY A 20 -10.37 5.69 -3.26
C GLY A 20 -9.82 6.93 -2.54
N HIS A 21 -10.20 7.07 -1.26
CA HIS A 21 -9.83 8.23 -0.44
C HIS A 21 -8.34 8.38 -0.14
N ALA A 22 -7.54 7.31 -0.28
CA ALA A 22 -6.13 7.31 0.09
C ALA A 22 -5.31 8.33 -0.71
N PHE A 23 -5.55 8.45 -2.02
CA PHE A 23 -4.81 9.39 -2.86
C PHE A 23 -4.98 10.84 -2.41
N SER A 24 -6.23 11.30 -2.26
CA SER A 24 -6.50 12.68 -1.85
C SER A 24 -5.93 12.99 -0.46
N LYS A 25 -6.05 12.05 0.48
CA LYS A 25 -5.61 12.24 1.85
C LYS A 25 -4.09 12.22 1.98
N HIS A 26 -3.46 11.12 1.58
CA HIS A 26 -2.07 10.83 1.90
C HIS A 26 -1.10 11.45 0.88
N VAL A 27 -1.47 11.46 -0.41
CA VAL A 27 -0.61 12.06 -1.46
C VAL A 27 -0.81 13.57 -1.54
N ILE A 28 -2.06 14.04 -1.68
CA ILE A 28 -2.32 15.47 -1.94
C ILE A 28 -2.30 16.31 -0.66
N LYS A 29 -3.14 15.98 0.33
CA LYS A 29 -3.32 16.83 1.53
C LYS A 29 -2.14 16.70 2.51
N GLN A 30 -1.68 15.48 2.76
CA GLN A 30 -0.60 15.23 3.75
C GLN A 30 0.80 15.24 3.13
N GLY A 31 0.91 15.06 1.80
CA GLY A 31 2.20 15.14 1.10
C GLY A 31 3.19 14.05 1.51
N GLU A 32 2.69 12.89 1.96
CA GLU A 32 3.48 11.84 2.59
C GLU A 32 4.46 11.17 1.61
N PHE A 33 4.21 11.25 0.30
CA PHE A 33 4.98 10.52 -0.71
C PHE A 33 5.97 11.37 -1.51
N LYS A 34 6.27 12.60 -1.06
CA LYS A 34 7.19 13.50 -1.78
C LYS A 34 8.59 12.91 -1.95
N ASN A 35 9.08 12.17 -0.96
CA ASN A 35 10.38 11.49 -0.99
C ASN A 35 10.50 10.37 -2.04
N VAL A 36 9.38 9.86 -2.56
CA VAL A 36 9.35 8.79 -3.57
C VAL A 36 8.72 9.22 -4.90
N ASN A 37 8.60 10.55 -5.13
CA ASN A 37 8.10 11.14 -6.37
C ASN A 37 6.70 10.67 -6.82
N VAL A 38 5.83 10.32 -5.86
CA VAL A 38 4.43 9.99 -6.15
C VAL A 38 3.58 11.26 -5.95
N SER A 39 3.06 11.78 -7.05
CA SER A 39 2.22 13.00 -7.08
C SER A 39 0.93 12.84 -7.89
N THR A 40 0.83 11.79 -8.71
CA THR A 40 -0.33 11.49 -9.55
C THR A 40 -1.00 10.20 -9.10
N ARG A 41 -2.29 10.04 -9.43
CA ARG A 41 -3.03 8.82 -9.10
C ARG A 41 -2.41 7.58 -9.74
N GLU A 42 -1.96 7.71 -10.99
CA GLU A 42 -1.28 6.62 -11.71
C GLU A 42 0.05 6.23 -11.05
N ASN A 43 0.87 7.19 -10.61
CA ASN A 43 2.10 6.88 -9.88
C ASN A 43 1.80 6.25 -8.53
N PHE A 44 0.72 6.67 -7.86
CA PHE A 44 0.31 6.10 -6.59
C PHE A 44 -0.18 4.65 -6.73
N GLU A 45 -0.98 4.36 -7.76
CA GLU A 45 -1.37 2.99 -8.12
C GLU A 45 -0.12 2.11 -8.34
N LYS A 46 0.80 2.54 -9.20
CA LYS A 46 2.04 1.80 -9.49
C LYS A 46 2.89 1.60 -8.23
N HIS A 47 2.94 2.59 -7.35
CA HIS A 47 3.66 2.51 -6.09
C HIS A 47 3.03 1.50 -5.12
N ILE A 48 1.71 1.47 -5.01
CA ILE A 48 1.01 0.48 -4.18
C ILE A 48 1.29 -0.93 -4.68
N GLU A 49 1.19 -1.15 -5.99
CA GLU A 49 1.51 -2.45 -6.60
C GLU A 49 2.97 -2.84 -6.37
N HIS A 50 3.89 -1.87 -6.47
CA HIS A 50 5.30 -2.10 -6.15
C HIS A 50 5.48 -2.55 -4.69
N VAL A 51 4.84 -1.88 -3.72
CA VAL A 51 4.91 -2.26 -2.30
C VAL A 51 4.35 -3.65 -2.05
N ILE A 52 3.22 -4.01 -2.66
CA ILE A 52 2.60 -5.35 -2.51
C ILE A 52 3.49 -6.45 -3.13
N ASN A 53 4.19 -6.14 -4.23
CA ASN A 53 5.05 -7.13 -4.90
C ASN A 53 6.47 -7.22 -4.30
N ASN A 54 6.88 -6.24 -3.49
CA ASN A 54 8.24 -6.15 -2.94
C ASN A 54 8.25 -5.89 -1.43
N TYR A 55 7.19 -6.27 -0.71
CA TYR A 55 7.13 -6.04 0.74
C TYR A 55 8.29 -6.75 1.44
N THR A 56 8.74 -6.09 2.51
CA THR A 56 9.78 -6.59 3.42
C THR A 56 9.20 -7.17 4.70
N SER A 57 7.95 -6.84 5.03
CA SER A 57 7.22 -7.41 6.16
C SER A 57 5.73 -7.44 5.86
N PHE A 58 5.04 -8.43 6.43
CA PHE A 58 3.62 -8.69 6.20
C PHE A 58 2.93 -8.99 7.53
N LYS A 59 1.68 -8.55 7.67
CA LYS A 59 0.80 -8.90 8.80
C LYS A 59 -0.59 -9.24 8.29
N GLU A 60 -1.15 -10.35 8.75
CA GLU A 60 -2.59 -10.52 8.77
C GLU A 60 -3.17 -9.69 9.91
N LEU A 61 -4.25 -8.98 9.62
CA LEU A 61 -4.96 -8.16 10.59
C LEU A 61 -6.36 -8.75 10.81
N SER A 62 -6.97 -8.33 11.92
CA SER A 62 -8.38 -8.65 12.20
C SER A 62 -9.32 -8.36 11.01
N ASN A 63 -10.38 -9.18 10.90
CA ASN A 63 -11.47 -9.07 9.91
C ASN A 63 -11.10 -9.38 8.45
N GLY A 64 -9.99 -10.10 8.21
CA GLY A 64 -9.56 -10.49 6.86
C GLY A 64 -8.86 -9.36 6.11
N ARG A 65 -8.26 -8.43 6.85
CA ARG A 65 -7.40 -7.38 6.31
C ARG A 65 -5.96 -7.86 6.30
N SER A 66 -5.15 -7.30 5.42
CA SER A 66 -3.71 -7.57 5.39
C SER A 66 -2.92 -6.27 5.29
N ALA A 67 -1.73 -6.24 5.88
CA ALA A 67 -0.81 -5.12 5.81
C ALA A 67 0.53 -5.54 5.22
N TYR A 68 1.02 -4.75 4.29
CA TYR A 68 2.28 -4.92 3.57
C TYR A 68 3.17 -3.73 3.90
N TRP A 69 4.37 -3.99 4.37
CA TRP A 69 5.37 -2.96 4.67
C TRP A 69 6.54 -3.07 3.71
N HIS A 70 6.90 -1.95 3.07
CA HIS A 70 8.09 -1.84 2.25
C HIS A 70 9.07 -0.85 2.88
N GLU A 71 10.17 -1.38 3.40
CA GLU A 71 11.18 -0.64 4.16
C GLU A 71 11.78 0.52 3.35
N ALA A 72 12.20 0.26 2.11
CA ALA A 72 12.91 1.25 1.30
C ALA A 72 12.09 2.51 0.98
N SER A 73 10.76 2.36 0.86
CA SER A 73 9.87 3.50 0.65
C SER A 73 9.16 3.98 1.91
N GLY A 74 9.42 3.37 3.08
CA GLY A 74 8.71 3.66 4.33
C GLY A 74 7.19 3.60 4.21
N THR A 75 6.68 2.74 3.33
CA THR A 75 5.25 2.71 2.97
C THR A 75 4.56 1.50 3.58
N VAL A 76 3.40 1.73 4.19
CA VAL A 76 2.45 0.66 4.50
C VAL A 76 1.28 0.68 3.53
N VAL A 77 0.89 -0.50 3.03
CA VAL A 77 -0.37 -0.72 2.32
C VAL A 77 -1.23 -1.62 3.19
N ILE A 78 -2.45 -1.18 3.50
CA ILE A 78 -3.44 -1.98 4.23
C ILE A 78 -4.57 -2.33 3.26
N ARG A 79 -4.69 -3.61 2.92
CA ARG A 79 -5.76 -4.15 2.07
C ARG A 79 -6.97 -4.50 2.93
N ASN A 80 -8.14 -4.03 2.52
CA ASN A 80 -9.43 -4.43 3.07
C ASN A 80 -10.41 -4.74 1.92
N PRO A 81 -10.53 -6.00 1.49
CA PRO A 81 -11.37 -6.37 0.35
C PRO A 81 -12.88 -6.15 0.55
N LYS A 82 -13.31 -5.92 1.81
CA LYS A 82 -14.73 -5.77 2.17
C LYS A 82 -15.26 -4.35 1.98
N VAL A 83 -14.41 -3.38 1.65
CA VAL A 83 -14.80 -1.97 1.44
C VAL A 83 -14.55 -1.54 0.02
N LYS A 84 -15.35 -0.57 -0.46
CA LYS A 84 -15.33 -0.09 -1.85
C LYS A 84 -13.95 0.40 -2.32
N ASP A 85 -13.27 1.14 -1.47
CA ASP A 85 -11.94 1.73 -1.77
C ASP A 85 -10.80 0.72 -1.61
N GLY A 86 -11.11 -0.52 -1.25
CA GLY A 86 -10.17 -1.62 -1.17
C GLY A 86 -9.08 -1.52 -0.09
N GLY A 87 -8.94 -0.41 0.63
CA GLY A 87 -7.91 -0.25 1.64
C GLY A 87 -7.37 1.17 1.76
N THR A 88 -6.11 1.29 2.19
CA THR A 88 -5.36 2.54 2.23
C THR A 88 -3.86 2.27 2.05
N ALA A 89 -3.11 3.31 1.67
CA ALA A 89 -1.65 3.28 1.64
C ALA A 89 -1.10 4.64 2.08
N PHE A 90 -0.05 4.63 2.91
CA PHE A 90 0.52 5.85 3.50
C PHE A 90 1.96 5.66 4.00
N GLN A 91 2.67 6.77 4.22
CA GLN A 91 3.95 6.78 4.92
C GLN A 91 3.76 7.30 6.35
N PRO A 92 3.75 6.43 7.37
CA PRO A 92 3.53 6.86 8.75
C PRO A 92 4.71 7.72 9.24
N LYS A 93 4.40 8.76 10.04
CA LYS A 93 5.43 9.62 10.66
C LYS A 93 6.40 8.83 11.56
N ASP A 94 5.90 7.80 12.24
CA ASP A 94 6.71 6.94 13.10
C ASP A 94 7.42 5.83 12.31
N GLY A 95 7.32 5.84 10.97
CA GLY A 95 7.93 4.86 10.09
C GLY A 95 7.59 3.43 10.48
N ARG A 96 8.62 2.58 10.51
CA ARG A 96 8.52 1.15 10.83
C ARG A 96 7.81 0.87 12.17
N LYS A 97 7.99 1.74 13.16
CA LYS A 97 7.36 1.59 14.49
C LYS A 97 5.84 1.53 14.42
N TYR A 98 5.23 2.28 13.48
CA TYR A 98 3.78 2.18 13.26
C TYR A 98 3.37 0.77 12.85
N PHE A 99 4.12 0.16 11.93
CA PHE A 99 3.81 -1.18 11.43
C PHE A 99 3.95 -2.22 12.55
N ASP A 100 5.03 -2.16 13.34
CA ASP A 100 5.32 -3.17 14.35
C ASP A 100 4.38 -3.08 15.56
N GLU A 101 4.10 -1.87 16.06
CA GLU A 101 3.43 -1.68 17.36
C GLU A 101 1.95 -1.29 17.25
N LYS A 102 1.55 -0.60 16.17
CA LYS A 102 0.22 0.03 16.07
C LYS A 102 -0.76 -0.74 15.19
N LEU A 103 -0.30 -1.64 14.33
CA LEU A 103 -1.16 -2.47 13.48
C LEU A 103 -1.54 -3.79 14.16
N LYS A 104 -2.86 -4.00 14.28
CA LYS A 104 -3.54 -5.18 14.84
C LYS A 104 -4.80 -5.53 14.03
#